data_AF-A0A1C4BE79-F1
#
_entry.id   AF-A0A1C4BE79-F1
#
_cell.length_a   1.000
_cell.length_b   1.000
_cell.length_c   1.000
_cell.angle_alpha   90.00
_cell.angle_beta   90.00
_cell.angle_gamma   90.00
#
_symmetry.space_group_name_H-M   'P 1'
#
loop_
_entity.id
_entity.type
_entity.pdbx_description
1 polymer ?
#
loop_
_entity_poly.entity_id
_entity_poly.type
_entity_poly.pdbx_seq_one_letter_code
_entity_poly.pdbx_strand_id
1 'polypeptide(L)'
;YLVDFLLQNSTQWSKQTAKFEFPRPYKATQDIISLAQTDKTAALERLKKYLQKEWYRGHSDLGWHDGHKSKWNIHTGYWCFESGALVKILGLDDSTLKDQPYYPYDMVHWEK
;
A
#
# COMPACT_ATOMS: atom_id res chain seq x y z
N TYR A 1 -11.19 8.21 -1.34
CA TYR A 1 -10.44 7.69 -2.51
C TYR A 1 -9.91 6.28 -2.27
N LEU A 2 -8.79 6.08 -1.55
CA LEU A 2 -8.16 4.74 -1.44
C LEU A 2 -9.11 3.69 -0.83
N VAL A 3 -9.73 4.01 0.31
CA VAL A 3 -10.68 3.08 0.96
C VAL A 3 -11.87 2.78 0.05
N ASP A 4 -12.42 3.80 -0.63
CA ASP A 4 -13.51 3.59 -1.59
C ASP A 4 -13.11 2.63 -2.70
N PHE A 5 -11.91 2.81 -3.27
CA PHE A 5 -11.38 1.95 -4.32
C PHE A 5 -11.24 0.49 -3.86
N LEU A 6 -10.71 0.27 -2.65
CA LEU A 6 -10.57 -1.08 -2.07
C LEU A 6 -11.93 -1.74 -1.80
N LEU A 7 -12.89 -0.98 -1.25
CA LEU A 7 -14.23 -1.48 -0.94
C LEU A 7 -15.05 -1.77 -2.20
N GLN A 8 -14.92 -0.96 -3.26
CA GLN A 8 -15.58 -1.19 -4.54
C GLN A 8 -15.15 -2.51 -5.20
N ASN A 9 -13.92 -2.97 -4.95
CA ASN A 9 -13.40 -4.22 -5.51
C ASN A 9 -13.67 -5.46 -4.64
N SER A 10 -14.30 -5.29 -3.48
CA SER A 10 -14.59 -6.38 -2.54
C SER A 10 -16.04 -6.45 -2.07
N THR A 11 -16.83 -5.40 -2.30
CA THR A 11 -18.20 -5.25 -1.79
C THR A 11 -19.08 -4.46 -2.78
N GLN A 12 -20.36 -4.27 -2.46
CA GLN A 12 -21.29 -3.43 -3.23
C GLN A 12 -21.14 -1.92 -2.93
N TRP A 13 -19.99 -1.48 -2.40
CA TRP A 13 -19.75 -0.08 -2.05
C TRP A 13 -19.84 0.82 -3.27
N SER A 14 -20.67 1.87 -3.21
CA SER A 14 -20.95 2.76 -4.35
C SER A 14 -20.49 4.20 -4.13
N LYS A 15 -19.97 4.53 -2.94
CA LYS A 15 -19.47 5.88 -2.67
C LYS A 15 -18.12 6.10 -3.35
N GLN A 16 -17.89 7.31 -3.81
CA GLN A 16 -16.62 7.74 -4.39
C GLN A 16 -16.24 9.11 -3.84
N THR A 17 -15.25 9.14 -2.95
CA THR A 17 -14.73 10.39 -2.40
C THR A 17 -13.42 10.76 -3.08
N ALA A 18 -13.33 11.98 -3.62
CA ALA A 18 -12.12 12.50 -4.26
C ALA A 18 -11.09 13.04 -3.24
N LYS A 19 -11.54 13.46 -2.06
CA LYS A 19 -10.69 14.01 -1.00
C LYS A 19 -10.03 12.89 -0.20
N PHE A 20 -8.75 13.08 0.14
CA PHE A 20 -8.06 12.28 1.15
C PHE A 20 -8.15 13.00 2.49
N GLU A 21 -8.60 12.30 3.53
CA GLU A 21 -8.48 12.81 4.90
C GLU A 21 -7.04 12.71 5.42
N PHE A 22 -6.31 11.68 4.98
CA PHE A 22 -4.89 11.53 5.23
C PHE A 22 -4.15 11.54 3.88
N PRO A 23 -3.74 12.70 3.36
CA PRO A 23 -3.10 12.78 2.06
C PRO A 23 -1.67 12.22 2.06
N ARG A 24 -0.96 12.24 3.19
CA ARG A 24 0.36 11.63 3.33
C ARG A 24 0.24 10.31 4.09
N PRO A 25 0.84 9.20 3.61
CA PRO A 25 1.45 9.02 2.29
C PRO A 25 0.43 8.65 1.18
N TYR A 26 -0.85 8.47 1.52
CA TYR A 26 -1.83 7.78 0.68
C TYR A 26 -2.17 8.45 -0.66
N LYS A 27 -1.89 9.74 -0.86
CA LYS A 27 -2.09 10.39 -2.17
C LYS A 27 -1.29 9.69 -3.28
N ALA A 28 -0.12 9.12 -2.95
CA ALA A 28 0.69 8.33 -3.87
C ALA A 28 -0.04 7.11 -4.47
N THR A 29 -0.98 6.53 -3.72
CA THR A 29 -1.77 5.37 -4.19
C THR A 29 -2.70 5.71 -5.34
N GLN A 30 -3.15 6.98 -5.43
CA GLN A 30 -3.93 7.44 -6.57
C GLN A 30 -3.11 7.39 -7.86
N ASP A 31 -1.85 7.84 -7.82
CA ASP A 31 -0.96 7.79 -8.98
C ASP A 31 -0.77 6.34 -9.45
N ILE A 32 -0.61 5.39 -8.51
CA ILE A 32 -0.44 3.96 -8.79
C ILE A 32 -1.68 3.40 -9.48
N ILE A 33 -2.87 3.68 -8.94
CA ILE A 33 -4.14 3.23 -9.51
C ILE A 33 -4.34 3.79 -10.92
N SER A 34 -4.07 5.08 -11.13
CA SER A 34 -4.19 5.70 -12.45
C SER A 34 -3.18 5.14 -13.45
N LEU A 35 -1.92 4.95 -13.04
CA LEU A 35 -0.90 4.35 -13.91
C LEU A 35 -1.25 2.91 -14.27
N ALA A 36 -1.83 2.13 -13.37
CA ALA A 36 -2.14 0.72 -13.64
C ALA A 36 -3.19 0.54 -14.75
N GLN A 37 -3.98 1.58 -15.05
CA GLN A 37 -4.95 1.58 -16.16
C GLN A 37 -4.29 1.74 -17.52
N THR A 38 -3.09 2.33 -17.59
CA THR A 38 -2.39 2.65 -18.85
C THR A 38 -1.08 1.87 -19.01
N ASP A 39 -0.30 1.76 -17.94
CA ASP A 39 1.00 1.09 -17.88
C ASP A 39 1.21 0.44 -16.51
N LYS A 40 1.02 -0.88 -16.48
CA LYS A 40 1.21 -1.70 -15.27
C LYS A 40 2.66 -1.70 -14.76
N THR A 41 3.64 -1.60 -15.66
CA THR A 41 5.06 -1.55 -15.28
C THR A 41 5.38 -0.24 -14.59
N ALA A 42 4.91 0.88 -15.14
CA ALA A 42 5.05 2.19 -14.50
C ALA A 42 4.32 2.25 -13.15
N ALA A 43 3.15 1.62 -13.04
CA ALA A 43 2.43 1.50 -11.77
C ALA A 43 3.22 0.73 -10.72
N LEU A 44 3.84 -0.38 -11.11
CA LEU A 44 4.68 -1.19 -10.22
C LEU A 44 5.91 -0.42 -9.74
N GLU A 45 6.62 0.28 -10.63
CA GLU A 45 7.75 1.12 -10.25
C GLU A 45 7.34 2.26 -9.31
N ARG A 46 6.17 2.86 -9.54
CA ARG A 46 5.60 3.88 -8.65
C ARG A 46 5.26 3.30 -7.27
N LEU A 47 4.72 2.08 -7.21
CA LEU A 47 4.44 1.35 -5.97
C LEU A 47 5.72 1.00 -5.22
N LYS A 48 6.76 0.54 -5.92
CA LYS A 48 8.08 0.29 -5.35
C LYS A 48 8.67 1.55 -4.72
N LYS A 49 8.61 2.68 -5.42
CA LYS A 49 9.03 3.98 -4.89
C LYS A 49 8.24 4.38 -3.64
N TYR A 50 6.92 4.16 -3.64
CA TYR A 50 6.05 4.41 -2.50
C TYR A 50 6.52 3.63 -1.26
N LEU A 51 6.71 2.32 -1.41
CA LEU A 51 7.19 1.45 -0.33
C LEU A 51 8.56 1.88 0.19
N GLN A 52 9.51 2.17 -0.69
CA GLN A 52 10.89 2.50 -0.31
C GLN A 52 11.05 3.85 0.38
N LYS A 53 10.30 4.88 -0.06
CA LYS A 53 10.61 6.27 0.27
C LYS A 53 9.48 7.02 0.96
N GLU A 54 8.24 6.58 0.77
CA GLU A 54 7.06 7.36 1.14
C GLU A 54 6.27 6.70 2.28
N TRP A 55 6.14 5.38 2.29
CA TRP A 55 5.27 4.67 3.24
C TRP A 55 5.71 4.84 4.69
N TYR A 56 6.94 4.43 5.05
CA TYR A 56 7.42 4.51 6.43
C TYR A 56 7.56 5.96 6.92
N ARG A 57 8.25 6.79 6.12
CA ARG A 57 8.46 8.21 6.43
C ARG A 57 7.14 8.99 6.47
N GLY A 58 6.16 8.60 5.67
CA GLY A 58 4.86 9.25 5.59
C GLY A 58 3.99 9.04 6.83
N HIS A 59 4.33 8.05 7.66
CA HIS A 59 3.65 7.73 8.92
C HIS A 59 4.46 8.13 10.16
N SER A 60 5.43 9.04 10.02
CA SER A 60 6.28 9.49 11.13
C SER A 60 5.52 10.14 12.30
N ASP A 61 4.29 10.57 12.05
CA ASP A 61 3.36 11.17 13.01
C ASP A 61 2.54 10.15 13.80
N LEU A 62 2.61 8.86 13.44
CA LEU A 62 1.85 7.80 14.12
C LEU A 62 2.66 7.17 15.25
N GLY A 63 1.98 6.82 16.35
CA GLY A 63 2.63 6.28 17.56
C GLY A 63 3.31 4.92 17.40
N TRP A 64 3.05 4.20 16.29
CA TRP A 64 3.75 2.95 15.97
C TRP A 64 5.08 3.20 15.25
N HIS A 65 5.30 4.39 14.68
CA HIS A 65 6.55 4.76 14.05
C HIS A 65 7.69 4.63 15.07
N ASP A 66 8.82 4.05 14.65
CA ASP A 66 9.92 3.70 15.55
C ASP A 66 9.54 2.74 16.71
N GLY A 67 8.42 2.04 16.62
CA GLY A 67 8.03 0.99 17.57
C GLY A 67 9.11 -0.07 17.79
N HIS A 68 9.94 -0.35 16.78
CA HIS A 68 11.12 -1.23 16.88
C HIS A 68 12.21 -0.72 17.84
N LYS A 69 12.22 0.58 18.16
CA LYS A 69 13.14 1.20 19.15
C LYS A 69 12.57 1.17 20.56
N SER A 70 11.32 0.75 20.73
CA SER A 70 10.66 0.72 22.03
C SER A 70 11.25 -0.39 22.91
N LYS A 71 11.48 -0.07 24.19
CA LYS A 71 11.93 -1.04 25.20
C LYS A 71 10.87 -2.08 25.57
N TRP A 72 9.62 -1.85 25.16
CA TRP A 72 8.46 -2.65 25.55
C TRP A 72 8.11 -3.76 24.55
N ASN A 73 8.99 -4.02 23.57
CA ASN A 73 8.78 -5.03 22.51
C ASN A 73 7.39 -4.95 21.84
N ILE A 74 6.91 -3.73 21.59
CA ILE A 74 5.59 -3.45 20.99
C ILE A 74 5.63 -3.53 19.45
N HIS A 75 6.75 -3.91 18.86
CA HIS A 75 6.92 -3.97 17.42
C HIS A 75 6.39 -5.28 16.86
N THR A 76 5.35 -5.20 16.03
CA THR A 76 4.70 -6.35 15.37
C THR A 76 5.03 -6.44 13.88
N GLY A 77 6.11 -5.78 13.45
CA GLY A 77 6.47 -5.62 12.04
C GLY A 77 5.90 -4.33 11.43
N TYR A 78 6.32 -4.07 10.20
CA TYR A 78 5.88 -2.94 9.41
C TYR A 78 5.27 -3.47 8.12
N TRP A 79 3.95 -3.32 7.99
CA TRP A 79 3.17 -3.98 6.94
C TRP A 79 2.33 -2.96 6.18
N CYS A 80 2.67 -2.75 4.91
CA CYS A 80 1.89 -1.95 3.97
C CYS A 80 0.78 -2.81 3.36
N PHE A 81 -0.28 -3.09 4.10
CA PHE A 81 -1.36 -3.97 3.61
C PHE A 81 -2.06 -3.43 2.36
N GLU A 82 -2.12 -2.11 2.22
CA GLU A 82 -2.70 -1.48 1.05
C GLU A 82 -1.93 -1.82 -0.23
N SER A 83 -0.60 -1.98 -0.17
CA SER A 83 0.19 -2.35 -1.34
C SER A 83 -0.18 -3.74 -1.88
N GLY A 84 -0.34 -4.73 -1.00
CA GLY A 84 -0.73 -6.08 -1.40
C GLY A 84 -2.15 -6.13 -1.96
N ALA A 85 -3.07 -5.35 -1.38
CA ALA A 85 -4.43 -5.22 -1.92
C ALA A 85 -4.42 -4.58 -3.32
N LEU A 86 -3.64 -3.52 -3.53
CA LEU A 86 -3.49 -2.86 -4.82
C LEU A 86 -2.95 -3.80 -5.89
N VAL A 87 -1.89 -4.57 -5.58
CA VAL A 87 -1.31 -5.54 -6.52
C VAL A 87 -2.35 -6.57 -6.97
N LYS A 88 -3.12 -7.15 -6.02
CA LYS A 88 -4.17 -8.12 -6.36
C LYS A 88 -5.28 -7.53 -7.20
N ILE A 89 -5.80 -6.37 -6.80
CA ILE A 89 -6.93 -5.72 -7.47
C ILE A 89 -6.53 -5.28 -8.89
N LEU A 90 -5.33 -4.74 -9.06
CA LEU A 90 -4.85 -4.20 -10.33
C LEU A 90 -4.23 -5.28 -11.24
N GLY A 91 -4.02 -6.50 -10.72
CA GLY A 91 -3.37 -7.60 -11.43
C GLY A 91 -1.97 -7.21 -11.92
N LEU A 92 -1.15 -6.69 -11.01
CA LEU A 92 0.25 -6.35 -11.26
C LEU A 92 1.14 -7.58 -11.02
N ASP A 93 2.19 -7.75 -11.82
CA ASP A 93 3.25 -8.72 -11.55
C ASP A 93 4.21 -8.14 -10.50
N ASP A 94 4.10 -8.61 -9.26
CA ASP A 94 4.85 -8.12 -8.11
C ASP A 94 6.07 -8.98 -7.77
N SER A 95 6.53 -9.82 -8.70
CA SER A 95 7.74 -10.65 -8.51
C SER A 95 8.96 -9.83 -8.08
N THR A 96 9.05 -8.57 -8.55
CA THR A 96 10.15 -7.64 -8.20
C THR A 96 10.01 -6.98 -6.83
N LEU A 97 8.87 -7.14 -6.15
CA LEU A 97 8.58 -6.60 -4.82
C LEU A 97 8.81 -7.61 -3.69
N LYS A 98 9.20 -8.85 -4.01
CA LYS A 98 9.38 -9.93 -3.01
C LYS A 98 10.29 -9.53 -1.84
N ASP A 99 11.43 -8.91 -2.14
CA ASP A 99 12.41 -8.50 -1.13
C ASP A 99 12.23 -7.03 -0.69
N GLN A 100 11.13 -6.39 -1.11
CA GLN A 100 10.89 -4.98 -0.82
C GLN A 100 10.40 -4.80 0.62
N PRO A 101 11.09 -3.98 1.45
CA PRO A 101 10.61 -3.67 2.80
C PRO A 101 9.16 -3.18 2.80
N TYR A 102 8.43 -3.63 3.83
CA TYR A 102 7.02 -3.34 4.10
C TYR A 102 6.02 -4.02 3.17
N TYR A 103 6.46 -4.64 2.07
CA TYR A 103 5.58 -5.34 1.15
C TYR A 103 5.16 -6.71 1.73
N PRO A 104 3.87 -7.01 1.88
CA PRO A 104 3.42 -8.27 2.46
C PRO A 104 3.34 -9.39 1.40
N TYR A 105 4.48 -9.73 0.76
CA TYR A 105 4.55 -10.66 -0.37
C TYR A 105 3.90 -12.02 -0.07
N ASP A 106 4.25 -12.64 1.05
CA ASP A 106 3.74 -13.96 1.45
C ASP A 106 2.22 -13.93 1.68
N MET A 107 1.68 -12.82 2.18
CA MET A 107 0.23 -12.65 2.36
C MET A 107 -0.49 -12.52 1.01
N VAL A 108 0.16 -11.87 0.03
CA VAL A 108 -0.39 -11.74 -1.33
C VAL A 108 -0.38 -13.11 -2.03
N HIS A 109 0.69 -13.88 -1.89
CA HIS A 109 0.84 -15.19 -2.50
C HIS A 109 0.33 -16.35 -1.66
N TRP A 110 -0.42 -16.05 -0.59
CA TRP A 110 -1.03 -17.09 0.21
C TRP A 110 -2.08 -17.83 -0.62
N GLU A 111 -1.73 -19.03 -1.08
CA GLU A 111 -2.65 -20.03 -1.61
C GLU A 111 -3.15 -20.90 -0.45
N LYS A 112 -4.44 -21.25 -0.48
CA LYS A 112 -5.06 -22.18 0.47
C LYS A 112 -4.98 -23.60 -0.05
#